data_AF-A0A227J0Y9-F1
#
_entry.id   AF-A0A227J0Y9-F1
#
_cell.length_a   1.000
_cell.length_b   1.000
_cell.length_c   1.000
_cell.angle_alpha   90.00
_cell.angle_beta   90.00
_cell.angle_gamma   90.00
#
_symmetry.space_group_name_H-M   'P 1'
#
loop_
_entity.id
_entity.type
_entity.pdbx_description
1 polymer ?
#
loop_
_entity_poly.entity_id
_entity_poly.type
_entity_poly.pdbx_seq_one_letter_code
_entity_poly.pdbx_strand_id
1 'polypeptide(L)'
;EFQLNIPFDMEKDARAWGYADLKDNRVDIDAPPMMLEKATGRIQFDNDVVTTSGLSAELLSQPISLDFHGESADQGYNVTINTLGDW
;
A
#
# COMPACT_ATOMS: atom_id res chain seq x y z
N GLU A 1 -4.87 10.00 -9.69
CA GLU A 1 -5.34 11.18 -8.97
C GLU A 1 -6.37 10.75 -7.93
N PHE A 2 -6.47 11.45 -6.81
CA PHE A 2 -7.44 11.16 -5.75
C PHE A 2 -8.88 11.40 -6.24
N GLN A 3 -9.80 10.54 -5.83
CA GLN A 3 -11.22 10.59 -6.14
C GLN A 3 -12.04 10.32 -4.88
N LEU A 4 -13.19 10.98 -4.79
CA LEU A 4 -14.14 10.83 -3.68
C LEU A 4 -15.56 10.83 -4.22
N ASN A 5 -16.34 9.83 -3.83
CA ASN A 5 -17.76 9.73 -4.11
C ASN A 5 -18.54 9.60 -2.80
N ILE A 6 -19.44 10.55 -2.56
CA ILE A 6 -20.38 10.52 -1.43
C ILE A 6 -21.79 10.47 -2.03
N PRO A 7 -22.44 9.31 -2.05
CA PRO A 7 -23.79 9.18 -2.59
C PRO A 7 -24.83 9.85 -1.68
N PHE A 8 -25.91 10.36 -2.27
CA PHE A 8 -27.09 10.87 -1.53
C PHE A 8 -28.08 9.75 -1.14
N ASP A 9 -27.72 8.50 -1.44
CA ASP A 9 -28.51 7.30 -1.21
C ASP A 9 -27.92 6.56 0.00
N MET A 10 -28.76 6.30 1.02
CA MET A 10 -28.34 5.67 2.28
C MET A 10 -27.98 4.20 2.13
N GLU A 11 -28.31 3.55 1.01
CA GLU A 11 -27.94 2.16 0.73
C GLU A 11 -26.53 2.01 0.14
N LYS A 12 -25.85 3.12 -0.17
CA LYS A 12 -24.51 3.11 -0.80
C LYS A 12 -23.47 3.73 0.12
N ASP A 13 -22.35 3.06 0.25
CA ASP A 13 -21.22 3.56 1.02
C ASP A 13 -20.45 4.67 0.28
N ALA A 14 -19.83 5.54 1.07
CA ALA A 14 -18.85 6.48 0.57
C ALA A 14 -17.61 5.71 0.05
N ARG A 15 -17.02 6.22 -1.03
CA ARG A 15 -15.82 5.62 -1.62
C ARG A 15 -14.76 6.67 -1.89
N ALA A 16 -13.55 6.45 -1.40
CA ALA A 16 -12.37 7.24 -1.70
C ALA A 16 -11.30 6.34 -2.34
N TRP A 17 -10.82 6.69 -3.53
CA TRP A 17 -9.84 5.87 -4.24
C TRP A 17 -8.84 6.73 -4.98
N GLY A 18 -7.71 6.16 -5.35
CA GLY A 18 -6.69 6.88 -6.07
C GLY A 18 -5.35 6.16 -6.10
N TYR A 19 -4.31 6.92 -6.37
CA TYR A 19 -2.94 6.43 -6.36
C TYR A 19 -1.97 7.53 -5.94
N ALA A 20 -0.81 7.11 -5.44
CA ALA A 20 0.35 7.95 -5.21
C ALA A 20 1.56 7.34 -5.93
N ASP A 21 2.30 8.17 -6.66
CA ASP A 21 3.60 7.80 -7.20
C ASP A 21 4.68 8.16 -6.18
N LEU A 22 5.47 7.18 -5.80
CA LEU A 22 6.61 7.32 -4.89
C LEU A 22 7.90 7.44 -5.70
N LYS A 23 8.79 8.31 -5.23
CA LYS A 23 10.12 8.50 -5.76
C LYS A 23 11.07 8.76 -4.60
N ASP A 24 11.87 7.74 -4.27
CA ASP A 24 12.82 7.76 -3.17
C ASP A 24 12.17 8.07 -1.81
N ASN A 25 10.97 7.55 -1.56
CA ASN A 25 10.24 7.76 -0.32
C ASN A 25 10.66 6.77 0.77
N ARG A 26 10.51 7.18 2.03
CA ARG A 26 10.47 6.26 3.16
C ARG A 26 9.04 5.74 3.33
N VAL A 27 8.88 4.43 3.49
CA VAL A 27 7.60 3.77 3.78
C VAL A 27 7.78 2.89 5.00
N ASP A 28 7.02 3.17 6.07
CA ASP A 28 6.96 2.33 7.27
C ASP A 28 5.70 1.46 7.19
N ILE A 29 5.85 0.15 7.42
CA ILE A 29 4.75 -0.82 7.52
C ILE A 29 4.71 -1.26 8.98
N ASP A 30 3.57 -1.14 9.64
CA ASP A 30 3.45 -1.43 11.08
C ASP A 30 3.29 -2.92 11.40
N ALA A 31 2.71 -3.70 10.49
CA ALA A 31 2.39 -5.11 10.74
C ALA A 31 2.64 -5.96 9.47
N PRO A 32 3.77 -6.70 9.39
CA PRO A 32 4.88 -6.71 10.35
C PRO A 32 5.66 -5.38 10.32
N PRO A 33 6.29 -4.95 11.44
CA PRO A 33 7.13 -3.75 11.48
C PRO A 33 8.28 -3.81 10.47
N MET A 34 8.26 -2.97 9.45
CA MET A 34 9.30 -2.86 8.43
C MET A 34 9.49 -1.42 8.01
N MET A 35 10.74 -1.05 7.73
CA MET A 35 11.12 0.27 7.23
C MET A 35 11.74 0.08 5.85
N LEU A 36 11.03 0.57 4.84
CA LEU A 36 11.44 0.53 3.44
C LEU A 36 12.02 1.90 3.09
N GLU A 37 13.29 1.89 2.68
CA GLU A 37 14.00 3.06 2.21
C GLU A 37 13.96 3.14 0.69
N LYS A 38 14.05 4.35 0.14
CA LYS A 38 14.07 4.62 -1.31
C LYS A 38 12.92 3.95 -2.10
N ALA A 39 11.76 3.79 -1.46
CA ALA A 39 10.59 3.21 -2.09
C ALA A 39 10.19 4.01 -3.33
N THR A 40 10.16 3.33 -4.47
CA THR A 40 9.87 3.91 -5.79
C THR A 40 8.92 3.01 -6.54
N GLY A 41 7.81 3.58 -7.01
CA GLY A 41 6.72 2.83 -7.63
C GLY A 41 5.39 3.51 -7.40
N ARG A 42 4.29 2.77 -7.58
CA ARG A 42 2.94 3.30 -7.38
C ARG A 42 2.21 2.52 -6.29
N ILE A 43 1.60 3.25 -5.38
CA ILE A 43 0.62 2.72 -4.43
C ILE A 43 -0.77 3.10 -4.92
N GLN A 44 -1.71 2.17 -4.85
CA GLN A 44 -3.13 2.37 -5.11
C GLN A 44 -3.89 2.18 -3.81
N PHE A 45 -4.98 2.92 -3.65
CA PHE A 45 -5.90 2.74 -2.54
C PHE A 45 -7.34 2.82 -3.03
N ASP A 46 -8.22 2.06 -2.37
CA ASP A 46 -9.65 2.08 -2.53
C ASP A 46 -10.27 1.78 -1.17
N ASN A 47 -10.77 2.82 -0.51
CA ASN A 47 -11.16 2.82 0.90
C ASN A 47 -10.06 2.25 1.80
N ASP A 48 -10.33 1.11 2.44
CA ASP A 48 -9.46 0.42 3.36
C ASP A 48 -8.46 -0.52 2.68
N VAL A 49 -8.59 -0.74 1.38
CA VAL A 49 -7.67 -1.58 0.61
C VAL A 49 -6.52 -0.73 0.06
N VAL A 50 -5.28 -1.11 0.36
CA VAL A 50 -4.07 -0.49 -0.18
C VAL A 50 -3.22 -1.54 -0.87
N THR A 51 -2.84 -1.29 -2.12
CA THR A 51 -2.08 -2.24 -2.93
C THR A 51 -0.90 -1.61 -3.64
N THR A 52 0.09 -2.45 -3.94
CA THR A 52 1.14 -2.12 -4.89
C THR A 52 1.52 -3.35 -5.71
N SER A 53 2.12 -3.11 -6.87
CA SER A 53 2.74 -4.13 -7.69
C SER A 53 4.10 -3.62 -8.18
N GLY A 54 5.15 -4.37 -7.87
CA GLY A 54 6.53 -4.09 -8.25
C GLY A 54 7.15 -2.89 -7.53
N LEU A 55 6.77 -2.61 -6.29
CA LEU A 55 7.39 -1.55 -5.51
C LEU A 55 8.86 -1.89 -5.27
N SER A 56 9.76 -1.07 -5.80
CA SER A 56 11.20 -1.21 -5.57
C SER A 56 11.57 -0.44 -4.30
N ALA A 57 12.31 -1.06 -3.40
CA ALA A 57 12.76 -0.43 -2.16
C ALA A 57 14.07 -1.05 -1.66
N GLU A 58 14.63 -0.48 -0.59
CA GLU A 58 15.69 -1.06 0.21
C GLU A 58 15.14 -1.47 1.57
N LEU A 59 15.33 -2.73 1.96
CA LEU A 59 15.06 -3.24 3.31
C LEU A 59 16.39 -3.62 3.95
N LEU A 60 16.74 -2.98 5.07
CA LEU A 60 18.04 -3.18 5.73
C LEU A 60 19.22 -3.01 4.75
N SER A 61 19.16 -1.98 3.90
CA SER A 61 20.14 -1.69 2.84
C SER A 61 20.26 -2.73 1.72
N GLN A 62 19.32 -3.67 1.64
CA GLN A 62 19.26 -4.66 0.56
C GLN A 62 18.13 -4.31 -0.40
N PRO A 63 18.39 -4.27 -1.72
CA PRO A 63 17.35 -4.00 -2.71
C PRO A 63 16.33 -5.14 -2.72
N ILE A 64 15.05 -4.80 -2.68
CA ILE A 64 13.93 -5.73 -2.76
C ILE A 64 12.88 -5.23 -3.75
N SER A 65 12.12 -6.17 -4.32
CA SER A 65 10.86 -5.88 -5.01
C SER A 65 9.70 -6.48 -4.21
N LEU A 66 8.64 -5.71 -4.05
CA LEU A 66 7.57 -5.97 -3.12
C LEU A 66 6.21 -5.74 -3.79
N ASP A 67 5.35 -6.74 -3.69
CA ASP A 67 3.91 -6.58 -3.86
C ASP A 67 3.26 -6.66 -2.48
N PHE A 68 2.41 -5.70 -2.14
CA PHE A 68 1.60 -5.79 -0.92
C PHE A 68 0.13 -5.60 -1.22
N HIS A 69 -0.69 -6.27 -0.42
CA HIS A 69 -2.12 -6.10 -0.33
C HIS A 69 -2.47 -5.94 1.15
N GLY A 70 -2.88 -4.73 1.51
CA GLY A 70 -3.38 -4.41 2.83
C GLY A 70 -4.88 -4.17 2.79
N GLU A 71 -5.61 -4.67 3.78
CA GLU A 71 -7.05 -4.41 3.94
C GLU A 71 -7.44 -4.45 5.43
N SER A 72 -8.56 -3.79 5.79
CA SER A 72 -9.09 -3.92 7.15
C SER A 72 -9.67 -5.32 7.36
N ALA A 73 -9.51 -5.84 8.58
CA ALA A 73 -10.07 -7.10 9.00
C ALA A 73 -10.83 -6.94 10.31
N ASP A 74 -11.69 -7.92 10.65
CA ASP A 74 -12.47 -7.93 11.89
C ASP A 74 -11.60 -7.74 13.16
N GLN A 75 -10.31 -8.08 13.08
CA GLN A 75 -9.30 -7.78 14.10
C GLN A 75 -8.06 -7.12 13.49
N GLY A 76 -8.16 -5.83 13.18
CA GLY A 76 -7.00 -4.99 12.81
C GLY A 76 -6.81 -4.81 11.31
N TYR A 77 -5.57 -4.66 10.88
CA TYR A 77 -5.22 -4.46 9.47
C TYR A 77 -4.36 -5.63 8.99
N ASN A 78 -4.84 -6.35 7.99
CA ASN A 78 -4.12 -7.48 7.41
C ASN A 78 -3.21 -6.99 6.30
N VAL A 79 -1.95 -7.41 6.32
CA VAL A 79 -0.99 -7.11 5.25
C VAL A 79 -0.44 -8.41 4.70
N THR A 80 -0.70 -8.68 3.43
CA THR A 80 -0.03 -9.75 2.67
C THR A 80 1.11 -9.14 1.88
N ILE A 81 2.31 -9.68 2.04
CA ILE A 81 3.53 -9.22 1.39
C ILE A 81 4.10 -10.38 0.57
N ASN A 82 4.30 -10.15 -0.72
CA ASN A 82 5.06 -11.03 -1.60
C ASN A 82 6.35 -10.31 -1.99
N THR A 83 7.49 -10.84 -1.54
CA THR A 83 8.80 -10.28 -1.87
C THR A 83 9.50 -11.12 -2.92
N LEU A 84 10.03 -10.47 -3.94
CA LEU A 84 11.03 -11.03 -4.85
C LEU A 84 12.38 -10.36 -4.54
N GLY A 85 13.35 -11.15 -4.10
CA GLY A 85 14.71 -10.68 -3.84
C GLY A 85 15.73 -11.69 -4.34
N ASP A 86 16.79 -11.21 -4.99
CA ASP A 86 18.03 -11.96 -5.21
C ASP A 86 18.91 -11.72 -3.97
N TRP A 87 19.00 -12.74 -3.12
CA TRP A 87 19.79 -12.77 -1.88
C TRP A 87 21.29 -13.02 -2.09
#